data_AF-A0A6G1LBB5-F1
#
_entry.id   AF-A0A6G1LBB5-F1
#
_cell.length_a   1.000
_cell.length_b   1.000
_cell.length_c   1.000
_cell.angle_alpha   90.00
_cell.angle_beta   90.00
_cell.angle_gamma   90.00
#
_symmetry.space_group_name_H-M   'P 1'
#
loop_
_entity.id
_entity.type
_entity.pdbx_description
1 polymer ?
#
loop_
_entity_poly.entity_id
_entity_poly.type
_entity_poly.pdbx_seq_one_letter_code
_entity_poly.pdbx_strand_id
1 'polypeptide(L)'
;MSLIPPSKGLIAVEDYKQYILPPPDPSAKKESYGIAVFHQLRCLWLIMDTIKQLGSGENLDLHPDVKPGEELDHAFHCVDYLRKSVMCAGDTSLEGSDLYREEDPSTQESGTTHICKDYDAIFAWAEANRYME
;
A
#
# COMPACT_ATOMS: atom_id res chain seq x y z
N MET A 1 -1.33 16.27 6.42
CA MET A 1 -0.03 15.61 6.18
C MET A 1 -0.29 14.43 5.26
N SER A 2 0.41 14.34 4.12
CA SER A 2 0.24 13.21 3.19
C SER A 2 0.95 11.98 3.77
N LEU A 3 0.29 10.82 3.77
CA LEU A 3 0.92 9.56 4.20
C LEU A 3 1.83 8.98 3.11
N ILE A 4 1.55 9.29 1.85
CA ILE A 4 2.37 8.87 0.71
C ILE A 4 3.29 10.05 0.35
N PRO A 5 4.60 9.83 0.18
CA PRO A 5 5.52 10.88 -0.22
C PRO A 5 5.19 11.41 -1.62
N PRO A 6 5.50 12.67 -1.95
CA PRO A 6 5.31 13.22 -3.30
C PRO A 6 5.97 12.40 -4.40
N SER A 7 7.12 11.78 -4.10
CA SER A 7 7.84 10.84 -4.96
C SER A 7 7.12 9.50 -5.19
N LYS A 8 5.98 9.27 -4.53
CA LYS A 8 5.24 8.00 -4.49
C LYS A 8 6.04 6.83 -3.95
N GLY A 9 7.19 7.08 -3.33
CA GLY A 9 8.07 6.04 -2.81
C GLY A 9 8.95 5.40 -3.87
N LEU A 10 9.13 6.06 -5.02
CA LEU A 10 10.03 5.59 -6.05
C LEU A 10 11.48 5.95 -5.70
N ILE A 11 12.38 4.97 -5.80
CA ILE A 11 13.81 5.12 -5.62
C ILE A 11 14.56 4.54 -6.83
N ALA A 12 15.79 5.00 -7.07
CA ALA A 12 16.70 4.35 -8.02
C ALA A 12 17.56 3.32 -7.30
N VAL A 13 17.74 2.15 -7.91
CA VAL A 13 18.64 1.10 -7.41
C VAL A 13 19.65 0.81 -8.51
N GLU A 14 20.86 1.32 -8.37
CA GLU A 14 21.95 1.05 -9.32
C GLU A 14 22.42 -0.41 -9.19
N ASP A 15 22.76 -1.01 -10.32
CA ASP A 15 23.29 -2.37 -10.42
C ASP A 15 22.34 -3.41 -9.78
N TYR A 16 21.01 -3.29 -9.99
CA TYR A 16 20.01 -4.11 -9.28
C TYR A 16 20.25 -5.63 -9.36
N LYS A 17 20.93 -6.09 -10.43
CA LYS A 17 21.27 -7.51 -10.67
C LYS A 17 22.17 -8.13 -9.61
N GLN A 18 22.82 -7.33 -8.76
CA GLN A 18 23.57 -7.83 -7.62
C GLN A 18 22.67 -8.28 -6.46
N TYR A 19 21.38 -7.90 -6.48
CA TYR A 19 20.39 -8.22 -5.46
C TYR A 19 19.36 -9.21 -5.99
N ILE A 20 18.59 -9.81 -5.08
CA ILE A 20 17.43 -10.63 -5.42
C ILE A 20 16.24 -9.68 -5.60
N LEU A 21 16.18 -9.03 -6.76
CA LEU A 21 15.13 -8.08 -7.14
C LEU A 21 14.49 -8.50 -8.47
N PRO A 22 13.17 -8.27 -8.66
CA PRO A 22 12.56 -8.37 -9.99
C PRO A 22 13.19 -7.33 -10.94
N PRO A 23 13.04 -7.48 -12.27
CA PRO A 23 13.48 -6.45 -13.20
C PRO A 23 12.82 -5.09 -12.88
N PRO A 24 13.51 -3.96 -13.06
CA PRO A 24 12.93 -2.64 -12.88
C PRO A 24 11.92 -2.33 -13.99
N ASP A 25 11.12 -1.28 -13.81
CA ASP A 25 10.21 -0.80 -14.85
C ASP A 25 10.97 -0.52 -16.18
N PRO A 26 10.67 -1.26 -17.27
CA PRO A 26 11.38 -1.10 -18.54
C PRO A 26 11.16 0.26 -19.22
N SER A 27 10.16 1.02 -18.78
CA SER A 27 9.86 2.37 -19.28
C SER A 27 10.58 3.48 -18.52
N ALA A 28 11.21 3.18 -17.38
CA ALA A 28 11.93 4.15 -16.57
C ALA A 28 13.32 4.47 -17.15
N LYS A 29 13.76 5.72 -17.05
CA LYS A 29 15.10 6.16 -17.50
C LYS A 29 16.24 5.61 -16.65
N LYS A 30 15.94 5.22 -15.41
CA LYS A 30 16.87 4.52 -14.51
C LYS A 30 16.15 3.32 -13.93
N GLU A 31 16.92 2.40 -13.36
CA GLU A 31 16.45 1.20 -12.67
C GLU A 31 15.66 1.59 -11.41
N SER A 32 14.39 1.96 -11.57
CA SER A 32 13.53 2.49 -10.50
C SER A 32 12.64 1.42 -9.89
N TYR A 33 12.47 1.51 -8.57
CA TYR A 33 11.64 0.61 -7.77
C TYR A 33 10.72 1.40 -6.85
N GLY A 34 9.54 0.86 -6.57
CA GLY A 34 8.63 1.38 -5.56
C GLY A 34 8.83 0.68 -4.22
N ILE A 35 8.77 1.41 -3.11
CA ILE A 35 8.73 0.79 -1.78
C ILE A 35 7.29 0.34 -1.48
N ALA A 36 7.12 -0.95 -1.17
CA ALA A 36 5.82 -1.62 -1.08
C ALA A 36 4.81 -0.91 -0.17
N VAL A 37 5.21 -0.41 1.01
CA VAL A 37 4.29 0.29 1.94
C VAL A 37 3.56 1.47 1.28
N PHE A 38 4.20 2.20 0.36
CA PHE A 38 3.56 3.33 -0.31
C PHE A 38 2.60 2.88 -1.41
N HIS A 39 2.88 1.75 -2.07
CA HIS A 39 1.94 1.13 -3.00
C HIS A 39 0.73 0.55 -2.26
N GLN A 40 0.95 -0.15 -1.14
CA GLN A 40 -0.12 -0.66 -0.26
C GLN A 40 -1.05 0.47 0.22
N LEU A 41 -0.49 1.61 0.66
CA LEU A 41 -1.27 2.79 1.04
C LEU A 41 -2.02 3.41 -0.14
N ARG A 42 -1.42 3.43 -1.32
CA ARG A 42 -2.09 3.89 -2.55
C ARG A 42 -3.28 3.00 -2.89
N CYS A 43 -3.13 1.68 -2.81
CA CYS A 43 -4.20 0.72 -3.04
C CYS A 43 -5.34 0.88 -2.03
N LEU A 44 -5.04 1.02 -0.73
CA LEU A 44 -6.05 1.28 0.30
C LEU A 44 -6.82 2.59 0.03
N TRP A 45 -6.13 3.63 -0.43
CA TRP A 45 -6.79 4.88 -0.83
C TRP A 45 -7.72 4.67 -2.03
N LEU A 46 -7.30 3.91 -3.05
CA LEU A 46 -8.16 3.64 -4.22
C LEU A 46 -9.42 2.87 -3.81
N ILE A 47 -9.29 1.90 -2.91
CA ILE A 47 -10.42 1.12 -2.38
C ILE A 47 -11.39 2.05 -1.64
N MET A 48 -10.87 2.90 -0.74
CA MET A 48 -11.68 3.90 -0.02
C MET A 48 -12.42 4.84 -0.98
N ASP A 49 -11.72 5.37 -1.98
CA ASP A 49 -12.30 6.29 -2.95
C ASP A 49 -13.38 5.61 -3.81
N THR A 50 -13.15 4.35 -4.20
CA THR A 50 -14.13 3.53 -4.91
C THR A 50 -15.37 3.28 -4.05
N ILE A 51 -15.20 2.89 -2.78
CA ILE A 51 -16.32 2.69 -1.83
C ILE A 51 -17.13 3.98 -1.69
N LYS A 52 -16.44 5.12 -1.52
CA LYS A 52 -17.09 6.43 -1.40
C LYS A 52 -17.89 6.78 -2.65
N GLN A 53 -17.33 6.54 -3.84
CA GLN A 53 -18.02 6.80 -5.10
C GLN A 53 -19.27 5.91 -5.24
N LEU A 54 -19.17 4.61 -4.92
CA LEU A 54 -20.28 3.67 -5.01
C LEU A 54 -21.38 3.95 -3.98
N GLY A 55 -21.04 4.24 -2.72
CA GLY A 55 -22.04 4.51 -1.68
C GLY A 55 -22.66 5.91 -1.73
N SER A 56 -22.16 6.79 -2.61
CA SER A 56 -22.80 8.10 -2.83
C SER A 56 -24.13 8.03 -3.60
N GLY A 57 -24.52 6.84 -4.09
CA GLY A 57 -25.71 6.63 -4.93
C GLY A 57 -26.84 5.77 -4.37
N GLU A 58 -26.62 4.85 -3.42
CA GLU A 58 -27.64 3.87 -2.98
C GLU A 58 -27.45 3.39 -1.52
N ASN A 59 -28.52 2.84 -0.92
CA ASN A 59 -28.42 2.01 0.30
C ASN A 59 -27.65 0.73 -0.05
N LEU A 60 -26.35 0.73 0.25
CA LEU A 60 -25.51 -0.44 0.07
C LEU A 60 -25.84 -1.44 1.19
N ASP A 61 -26.53 -2.53 0.89
CA ASP A 61 -26.75 -3.63 1.84
C ASP A 61 -25.47 -4.50 1.91
N LEU A 62 -24.42 -3.99 2.57
CA LEU A 62 -23.06 -4.54 2.50
C LEU A 62 -22.86 -5.81 3.35
N HIS A 63 -23.51 -5.89 4.52
CA HIS A 63 -23.35 -7.03 5.43
C HIS A 63 -24.42 -7.04 6.53
N PRO A 64 -24.95 -8.20 6.95
CA PRO A 64 -25.98 -8.29 8.01
C PRO A 64 -25.54 -7.80 9.39
N ASP A 65 -24.23 -7.74 9.65
CA ASP A 65 -23.67 -7.21 10.90
C ASP A 65 -23.53 -5.68 10.92
N VAL A 66 -23.81 -5.02 9.80
CA VAL A 66 -23.75 -3.57 9.68
C VAL A 66 -25.16 -3.01 9.71
N LYS A 67 -25.39 -1.98 10.52
CA LYS A 67 -26.72 -1.38 10.60
C LYS A 67 -27.05 -0.66 9.30
N PRO A 68 -28.32 -0.74 8.84
CA PRO A 68 -28.79 0.04 7.71
C PRO A 68 -28.48 1.53 7.87
N GLY A 69 -27.77 2.11 6.91
CA GLY A 69 -27.35 3.52 6.90
C GLY A 69 -26.01 3.82 7.59
N GLU A 70 -25.31 2.82 8.14
CA GLU A 70 -23.95 2.96 8.72
C GLU A 70 -22.86 2.33 7.84
N GLU A 71 -23.19 1.85 6.63
CA GLU A 71 -22.32 1.02 5.82
C GLU A 71 -21.07 1.72 5.33
N LEU A 72 -21.19 2.99 4.93
CA LEU A 72 -20.06 3.82 4.56
C LEU A 72 -19.15 4.12 5.76
N ASP A 73 -19.72 4.42 6.92
CA ASP A 73 -18.95 4.72 8.13
C ASP A 73 -18.17 3.48 8.60
N HIS A 74 -18.81 2.31 8.55
CA HIS A 74 -18.15 1.04 8.87
C HIS A 74 -17.04 0.73 7.87
N ALA A 75 -17.28 0.92 6.57
CA ALA A 75 -16.26 0.73 5.55
C ALA A 75 -15.06 1.68 5.75
N PHE A 76 -15.29 2.95 6.07
CA PHE A 76 -14.22 3.91 6.34
C PHE A 76 -13.43 3.55 7.60
N HIS A 77 -14.09 3.11 8.66
CA HIS A 77 -13.43 2.58 9.86
C HIS A 77 -12.54 1.38 9.54
N CYS A 78 -13.04 0.42 8.76
CA CYS A 78 -12.29 -0.77 8.35
C CYS A 78 -11.06 -0.40 7.51
N VAL A 79 -11.20 0.52 6.56
CA VAL A 79 -10.06 0.98 5.76
C VAL A 79 -9.02 1.72 6.62
N ASP A 80 -9.44 2.54 7.59
CA ASP A 80 -8.51 3.19 8.52
C ASP A 80 -7.77 2.17 9.42
N TYR A 81 -8.46 1.11 9.83
CA TYR A 81 -7.83 0.00 10.57
C TYR A 81 -6.75 -0.69 9.71
N LEU A 82 -7.05 -1.03 8.47
CA LEU A 82 -6.07 -1.62 7.54
C LEU A 82 -4.90 -0.68 7.26
N ARG A 83 -5.16 0.62 7.11
CA ARG A 83 -4.12 1.66 6.94
C ARG A 83 -3.15 1.66 8.11
N LYS A 84 -3.65 1.58 9.35
CA LYS A 84 -2.81 1.48 10.55
C LYS A 84 -1.96 0.21 10.55
N SER A 85 -2.52 -0.92 10.16
CA SER A 85 -1.80 -2.19 10.05
C SER A 85 -0.68 -2.13 9.00
N VAL A 86 -0.96 -1.56 7.82
CA VAL A 86 0.04 -1.35 6.76
C VAL A 86 1.18 -0.45 7.24
N MET A 87 0.86 0.68 7.89
CA MET A 87 1.89 1.58 8.43
C MET A 87 2.71 0.93 9.55
N CYS A 88 2.07 0.11 10.39
CA CYS A 88 2.76 -0.62 11.45
C CYS A 88 3.72 -1.67 10.89
N ALA A 89 3.26 -2.49 9.92
CA ALA A 89 4.12 -3.48 9.27
C ALA A 89 5.27 -2.81 8.49
N GLY A 90 5.00 -1.66 7.86
CA GLY A 90 5.99 -0.84 7.17
C GLY A 90 6.79 -1.65 6.16
N ASP A 91 6.11 -2.32 5.21
CA ASP A 91 6.81 -3.17 4.23
C ASP A 91 7.79 -2.36 3.38
N THR A 92 9.09 -2.62 3.56
CA THR A 92 10.19 -1.93 2.90
C THR A 92 10.76 -2.73 1.72
N SER A 93 10.06 -3.78 1.27
CA SER A 93 10.43 -4.49 0.05
C SER A 93 10.33 -3.56 -1.17
N LEU A 94 11.16 -3.87 -2.19
CA LEU A 94 11.24 -3.11 -3.42
C LEU A 94 10.48 -3.83 -4.54
N GLU A 95 9.48 -3.16 -5.08
CA GLU A 95 8.63 -3.65 -6.16
C GLU A 95 9.15 -3.12 -7.51
N GLY A 96 9.38 -4.04 -8.46
CA GLY A 96 9.82 -3.75 -9.84
C GLY A 96 8.70 -3.97 -10.86
N SER A 97 9.02 -4.27 -12.12
CA SER A 97 8.04 -4.60 -13.14
C SER A 97 7.37 -5.94 -12.81
N ASP A 98 6.05 -5.92 -12.71
CA ASP A 98 5.21 -7.10 -12.44
C ASP A 98 5.40 -8.16 -13.54
N LEU A 99 6.21 -9.18 -13.27
CA LEU A 99 6.39 -10.34 -14.16
C LEU A 99 6.00 -11.67 -13.51
N TYR A 100 5.41 -11.68 -12.31
CA TYR A 100 4.92 -12.92 -11.71
C TYR A 100 3.53 -12.76 -11.10
N ARG A 101 2.53 -13.17 -11.90
CA ARG A 101 1.28 -13.77 -11.43
C ARG A 101 1.54 -15.26 -11.20
N GLU A 102 1.04 -15.78 -10.07
CA GLU A 102 0.59 -17.15 -9.75
C GLU A 102 0.99 -17.49 -8.30
N GLU A 103 0.04 -17.50 -7.36
CA GLU A 103 -0.80 -18.64 -6.90
C GLU A 103 -0.30 -19.17 -5.54
N ASP A 104 -0.94 -18.75 -4.44
CA ASP A 104 -1.36 -19.65 -3.34
C ASP A 104 -2.32 -18.89 -2.37
N PRO A 105 -3.58 -19.33 -2.20
CA PRO A 105 -4.51 -18.77 -1.24
C PRO A 105 -4.47 -19.53 0.10
N SER A 106 -3.62 -19.11 1.03
CA SER A 106 -3.89 -19.25 2.47
C SER A 106 -2.90 -18.38 3.26
N THR A 107 -3.38 -17.51 4.14
CA THR A 107 -3.46 -17.86 5.57
C THR A 107 -4.31 -16.81 6.30
N GLN A 108 -5.30 -17.29 7.04
CA GLN A 108 -5.94 -16.51 8.10
C GLN A 108 -5.12 -16.66 9.37
N GLU A 109 -4.43 -15.60 9.80
CA GLU A 109 -3.90 -15.49 11.16
C GLU A 109 -4.13 -14.07 11.69
N SER A 110 -5.22 -13.89 12.44
CA SER A 110 -5.45 -12.69 13.26
C SER A 110 -5.24 -13.08 14.72
N GLY A 111 -4.21 -12.53 15.37
CA GLY A 111 -3.93 -12.79 16.79
C GLY A 111 -2.48 -12.60 17.27
N THR A 112 -1.54 -12.17 16.42
CA THR A 112 -0.13 -11.97 16.80
C THR A 112 0.13 -10.55 17.32
N THR A 113 1.06 -10.41 18.26
CA THR A 113 1.59 -9.10 18.68
C THR A 113 2.42 -8.50 17.56
N HIS A 114 1.96 -7.40 16.97
CA HIS A 114 2.70 -6.69 15.94
C HIS A 114 3.67 -5.70 16.57
N ILE A 115 4.97 -5.83 16.30
CA ILE A 115 5.96 -4.79 16.61
C ILE A 115 6.07 -3.90 15.39
N CYS A 116 5.60 -2.65 15.53
CA CYS A 116 5.59 -1.71 14.41
C CYS A 116 7.01 -1.25 14.05
N LYS A 117 7.25 -1.04 12.75
CA LYS A 117 8.39 -0.27 12.26
C LYS A 117 8.13 1.23 12.44
N ASP A 118 9.20 2.02 12.51
CA ASP A 118 9.10 3.49 12.53
C ASP A 118 8.73 3.99 11.13
N TYR A 119 7.45 4.30 10.94
CA TYR A 119 6.92 4.77 9.67
C TYR A 119 7.53 6.12 9.25
N ASP A 120 7.78 7.02 10.19
CA ASP A 120 8.33 8.35 9.90
C ASP A 120 9.77 8.23 9.42
N ALA A 121 10.55 7.30 9.98
CA ALA A 121 11.88 6.97 9.49
C ALA A 121 11.85 6.41 8.06
N ILE A 122 10.90 5.51 7.74
CA ILE A 122 10.72 4.97 6.38
C ILE A 122 10.37 6.10 5.40
N PHE A 123 9.44 6.97 5.77
CA PHE A 123 9.02 8.12 4.96
C PHE A 123 10.19 9.08 4.70
N ALA A 124 10.91 9.46 5.75
CA ALA A 124 12.04 10.37 5.64
C ALA A 124 13.16 9.77 4.77
N TRP A 125 13.45 8.48 4.91
CA TRP A 125 14.42 7.79 4.08
C TRP A 125 14.02 7.76 2.62
N ALA A 126 12.75 7.45 2.32
CA ALA A 126 12.24 7.43 0.95
C ALA A 126 12.36 8.79 0.27
N GLU A 127 12.02 9.88 0.97
CA GLU A 127 12.13 11.24 0.41
C GLU A 127 13.59 11.68 0.19
N ALA A 128 14.51 11.26 1.07
CA ALA A 128 15.94 11.52 0.92
C ALA A 128 16.55 10.76 -0.27
N ASN A 129 16.03 9.58 -0.61
CA ASN A 129 16.52 8.71 -1.68
C ASN A 129 15.61 8.69 -2.93
N ARG A 130 14.69 9.67 -3.03
CA ARG A 130 13.69 9.70 -4.09
C ARG A 130 14.32 9.69 -5.47
N TYR A 131 13.67 8.97 -6.39
CA TYR A 131 13.94 9.07 -7.81
C TYR A 131 13.71 10.52 -8.27
N MET A 132 14.76 11.18 -8.76
CA MET A 132 14.67 12.48 -9.44
C MET A 132 14.88 12.26 -10.94
N GLU A 133 13.90 12.68 -11.74
CA GLU A 133 13.95 12.67 -13.21
C GLU A 133 15.10 13.51 -13.79
#